data_AF-A0A962PRN2-F1
#
_entry.id   AF-A0A962PRN2-F1
#
_cell.length_a   1.000
_cell.length_b   1.000
_cell.length_c   1.000
_cell.angle_alpha   90.00
_cell.angle_beta   90.00
_cell.angle_gamma   90.00
#
_symmetry.space_group_name_H-M   'P 1'
#
loop_
_entity.id
_entity.type
_entity.pdbx_description
1 polymer ?
#
loop_
_entity_poly.entity_id
_entity_poly.type
_entity_poly.pdbx_seq_one_letter_code
_entity_poly.pdbx_strand_id
1 'polypeptide(L)'
;GAFFNPLQRGPADLFQPEFRATRKSEIDDRLKEIAAPDRLRRRVLENLAHKRPIANHFVTWGIMDPALVETTLARVPTSHLVAIFRRLLRDLKHNRSGFPDLIAFPGTGGYLLAEVKGPGDTLQDNQKRWLRFFVEEGIPAEVVNVEWT
;
A
#
# COMPACT_ATOMS: atom_id res chain seq x y z
N GLY A 1 26.18 -0.38 -9.44
CA GLY A 1 24.89 0.06 -10.02
C GLY A 1 23.76 -0.69 -9.34
N ALA A 2 22.51 -0.25 -9.49
CA ALA A 2 21.36 -0.92 -8.87
C ALA A 2 20.70 -1.99 -9.79
N PHE A 3 21.01 -1.94 -11.09
CA PHE A 3 20.54 -2.88 -12.11
C PHE A 3 21.74 -3.45 -12.85
N PHE A 4 21.70 -4.76 -13.10
CA PHE A 4 22.77 -5.59 -13.62
C PHE A 4 22.29 -6.46 -14.79
N ASN A 5 20.98 -6.66 -14.94
CA ASN A 5 20.40 -7.35 -16.09
C ASN A 5 18.97 -6.85 -16.42
N PRO A 6 18.45 -7.11 -17.64
CA PRO A 6 17.13 -6.64 -18.07
C PRO A 6 15.93 -7.32 -17.38
N LEU A 7 16.14 -8.42 -16.65
CA LEU A 7 15.05 -9.22 -16.04
C LEU A 7 14.75 -8.80 -14.58
N GLN A 8 15.45 -7.80 -14.04
CA GLN A 8 15.24 -7.31 -12.69
C GLN A 8 13.87 -6.63 -12.53
N ARG A 9 13.13 -7.03 -11.48
CA ARG A 9 11.84 -6.44 -11.08
C ARG A 9 11.97 -5.14 -10.26
N GLY A 10 13.20 -4.76 -9.95
CA GLY A 10 13.53 -3.64 -9.09
C GLY A 10 15.04 -3.55 -8.84
N PRO A 11 15.48 -2.47 -8.20
CA PRO A 11 16.89 -2.27 -7.89
C PRO A 11 17.36 -3.33 -6.87
N ALA A 12 18.59 -3.81 -7.02
CA ALA A 12 19.13 -4.90 -6.20
C ALA A 12 19.24 -4.55 -4.71
N ASP A 13 19.33 -3.27 -4.39
CA ASP A 13 19.37 -2.75 -3.03
C ASP A 13 17.98 -2.48 -2.43
N LEU A 14 16.86 -2.73 -3.13
CA LEU A 14 15.50 -2.34 -2.71
C LEU A 14 15.12 -2.71 -1.27
N PHE A 15 15.57 -3.88 -0.80
CA PHE A 15 15.28 -4.41 0.55
C PHE A 15 16.47 -4.32 1.50
N GLN A 16 17.52 -3.58 1.12
CA GLN A 16 18.68 -3.31 1.97
C GLN A 16 18.42 -2.07 2.83
N PRO A 17 19.00 -1.99 4.05
CA PRO A 17 18.83 -0.84 4.94
C PRO A 17 19.17 0.52 4.28
N GLU A 18 20.12 0.52 3.36
CA GLU A 18 20.66 1.72 2.72
C GLU A 18 19.77 2.25 1.58
N PHE A 19 18.78 1.49 1.10
CA PHE A 19 17.93 1.87 -0.04
C PHE A 19 17.31 3.26 0.14
N ARG A 20 16.71 3.46 1.31
CA ARG A 20 16.07 4.73 1.66
C ARG A 20 17.09 5.82 1.91
N ALA A 21 18.18 5.50 2.61
CA ALA A 21 19.20 6.49 2.96
C ALA A 21 19.85 7.09 1.72
N THR A 22 20.19 6.25 0.74
CA THR A 22 20.82 6.63 -0.52
C THR A 22 19.92 7.42 -1.48
N ARG A 23 18.59 7.35 -1.29
CA ARG A 23 17.58 8.03 -2.13
C ARG A 23 16.68 8.95 -1.33
N LYS A 24 17.17 9.44 -0.19
CA LYS A 24 16.35 10.16 0.80
C LYS A 24 15.70 11.41 0.19
N SER A 25 16.47 12.21 -0.55
CA SER A 25 15.96 13.44 -1.16
C SER A 25 14.84 13.14 -2.16
N GLU A 26 15.08 12.20 -3.07
CA GLU A 26 14.12 11.84 -4.13
C GLU A 26 12.84 11.23 -3.55
N ILE A 27 12.97 10.43 -2.49
CA ILE A 27 11.83 9.85 -1.78
C ILE A 27 11.04 10.95 -1.07
N ASP A 28 11.71 11.86 -0.35
CA ASP A 28 11.05 12.93 0.40
C ASP A 28 10.36 13.91 -0.56
N ASP A 29 11.00 14.28 -1.67
CA ASP A 29 10.43 15.10 -2.72
C ASP A 29 9.21 14.44 -3.34
N ARG A 30 9.27 13.12 -3.60
CA ARG A 30 8.13 12.38 -4.13
C ARG A 30 6.98 12.31 -3.12
N LEU A 31 7.26 12.07 -1.84
CA LEU A 31 6.24 12.06 -0.79
C LEU A 31 5.58 13.43 -0.64
N LYS A 32 6.34 14.52 -0.77
CA LYS A 32 5.82 15.90 -0.78
C LYS A 32 4.97 16.16 -2.02
N GLU A 33 5.43 15.73 -3.20
CA GLU A 33 4.70 15.88 -4.47
C GLU A 33 3.33 15.20 -4.38
N ILE A 34 3.26 13.92 -4.02
CA ILE A 34 2.01 13.17 -4.04
C ILE A 34 1.03 13.59 -2.95
N ALA A 35 1.51 14.24 -1.89
CA ALA A 35 0.65 14.79 -0.85
C ALA A 35 -0.09 16.06 -1.30
N ALA A 36 0.34 16.72 -2.37
CA ALA A 36 -0.36 17.87 -2.93
C ALA A 36 -1.63 17.42 -3.69
N PRO A 37 -2.66 18.30 -3.79
CA PRO A 37 -3.92 17.99 -4.43
C PRO A 37 -3.77 17.40 -5.83
N ASP A 38 -4.52 16.32 -6.11
CA ASP A 38 -4.56 15.57 -7.37
C ASP A 38 -3.25 14.93 -7.86
N ARG A 39 -2.10 15.18 -7.21
CA ARG A 39 -0.80 14.68 -7.68
C ARG A 39 -0.71 13.16 -7.58
N LEU A 40 -1.16 12.57 -6.47
CA LEU A 40 -1.21 11.11 -6.32
C LEU A 40 -2.11 10.47 -7.39
N ARG A 41 -3.33 11.00 -7.57
CA ARG A 41 -4.30 10.50 -8.56
C ARG A 41 -3.70 10.48 -9.96
N ARG A 42 -3.13 11.61 -10.43
CA ARG A 42 -2.49 11.70 -11.75
C ARG A 42 -1.37 10.68 -11.91
N ARG A 43 -0.47 10.57 -10.93
CA ARG A 43 0.64 9.61 -10.95
C ARG A 43 0.16 8.16 -11.07
N VAL A 44 -0.88 7.79 -10.33
CA VAL A 44 -1.41 6.42 -10.36
C VAL A 44 -2.02 6.12 -11.73
N LEU A 45 -2.85 7.01 -12.28
CA LEU A 45 -3.49 6.81 -13.58
C LEU A 45 -2.47 6.81 -14.73
N GLU A 46 -1.49 7.71 -14.71
CA GLU A 46 -0.37 7.71 -15.67
C GLU A 46 0.41 6.38 -15.63
N ASN A 47 0.74 5.90 -14.43
CA ASN A 47 1.47 4.64 -14.28
C ASN A 47 0.63 3.44 -14.72
N LEU A 48 -0.67 3.43 -14.42
CA LEU A 48 -1.57 2.35 -14.84
C LEU A 48 -1.64 2.25 -16.37
N ALA A 49 -1.67 3.39 -17.07
CA ALA A 49 -1.72 3.44 -18.54
C ALA A 49 -0.38 3.04 -19.19
N HIS A 50 0.76 3.43 -18.62
CA HIS A 50 2.06 3.33 -19.31
C HIS A 50 3.01 2.26 -18.77
N LYS A 51 2.75 1.68 -17.59
CA LYS A 51 3.68 0.74 -16.94
C LYS A 51 3.20 -0.70 -17.00
N ARG A 52 1.98 -0.99 -17.44
CA ARG A 52 1.54 -2.38 -17.65
C ARG A 52 2.22 -2.95 -18.91
N PRO A 53 2.78 -4.17 -18.89
CA PRO A 53 2.85 -5.13 -17.79
C PRO A 53 4.24 -5.24 -17.12
N ILE A 54 4.98 -4.14 -16.96
CA ILE A 54 6.35 -4.14 -16.40
C ILE A 54 6.37 -4.78 -15.00
N ALA A 55 7.17 -5.83 -14.83
CA ALA A 55 7.27 -6.54 -13.57
C ALA A 55 7.80 -5.64 -12.43
N ASN A 56 7.16 -5.71 -11.26
CA ASN A 56 7.49 -4.89 -10.10
C ASN A 56 7.25 -5.67 -8.78
N HIS A 57 7.99 -5.35 -7.72
CA HIS A 57 7.82 -6.01 -6.42
C HIS A 57 6.53 -5.65 -5.67
N PHE A 58 5.93 -4.50 -5.97
CA PHE A 58 4.78 -3.96 -5.24
C PHE A 58 3.52 -3.84 -6.10
N VAL A 59 3.58 -4.22 -7.38
CA VAL A 59 2.47 -4.11 -8.31
C VAL A 59 2.16 -5.48 -8.90
N THR A 60 0.97 -5.98 -8.61
CA THR A 60 0.42 -7.21 -9.20
C THR A 60 -0.61 -6.83 -10.25
N TRP A 61 -0.19 -6.74 -11.52
CA TRP A 61 -1.05 -6.27 -12.61
C TRP A 61 -2.31 -7.12 -12.84
N GLY A 62 -2.26 -8.42 -12.52
CA GLY A 62 -3.39 -9.33 -12.73
C GLY A 62 -4.62 -9.05 -11.86
N ILE A 63 -4.43 -8.43 -10.70
CA ILE A 63 -5.52 -8.07 -9.77
C ILE A 63 -5.87 -6.58 -9.81
N MET A 64 -5.15 -5.80 -10.63
CA MET A 64 -5.32 -4.34 -10.69
C MET A 64 -6.41 -3.98 -11.70
N ASP A 65 -7.66 -4.00 -11.23
CA ASP A 65 -8.82 -3.49 -11.96
C ASP A 65 -8.81 -1.95 -11.97
N PRO A 66 -8.81 -1.30 -13.15
CA PRO A 66 -8.91 0.16 -13.24
C PRO A 66 -10.09 0.76 -12.47
N ALA A 67 -11.26 0.10 -12.44
CA ALA A 67 -12.43 0.60 -11.73
C ALA A 67 -12.22 0.59 -10.20
N LEU A 68 -11.58 -0.46 -9.68
CA LEU A 68 -11.18 -0.54 -8.28
C LEU A 68 -10.13 0.52 -7.91
N VAL A 69 -9.16 0.78 -8.80
CA VAL A 69 -8.16 1.85 -8.61
C VAL A 69 -8.84 3.22 -8.56
N GLU A 70 -9.74 3.51 -9.49
CA GLU A 70 -10.50 4.75 -9.52
C GLU A 70 -11.34 4.95 -8.26
N THR A 71 -12.04 3.89 -7.83
CA THR A 71 -12.82 3.88 -6.58
C THR A 71 -11.91 4.15 -5.38
N THR A 72 -10.75 3.49 -5.30
CA THR A 72 -9.78 3.70 -4.23
C THR A 72 -9.30 5.15 -4.19
N LEU A 73 -8.95 5.73 -5.32
CA LEU A 73 -8.48 7.12 -5.44
C LEU A 73 -9.58 8.14 -5.09
N ALA A 74 -10.85 7.80 -5.30
CA ALA A 74 -11.97 8.66 -4.97
C ALA A 74 -12.40 8.55 -3.49
N ARG A 75 -12.20 7.39 -2.86
CA ARG A 75 -12.77 7.07 -1.54
C ARG A 75 -11.76 7.06 -0.40
N VAL A 76 -10.49 6.81 -0.69
CA VAL A 76 -9.41 6.80 0.30
C VAL A 76 -8.74 8.18 0.34
N PRO A 77 -8.66 8.86 1.49
CA PRO A 77 -7.93 10.11 1.62
C PRO A 77 -6.47 9.96 1.19
N THR A 78 -5.95 10.94 0.43
CA THR A 78 -4.54 10.95 0.00
C THR A 78 -3.58 10.91 1.21
N SER A 79 -3.95 11.55 2.32
CA SER A 79 -3.18 11.51 3.58
C SER A 79 -2.98 10.07 4.08
N HIS A 80 -4.01 9.23 4.04
CA HIS A 80 -3.94 7.84 4.50
C HIS A 80 -3.00 7.01 3.61
N LEU A 81 -3.08 7.16 2.29
CA LEU A 81 -2.17 6.50 1.36
C LEU A 81 -0.72 6.94 1.59
N VAL A 82 -0.48 8.24 1.78
CA VAL A 82 0.85 8.78 2.08
C VAL A 82 1.38 8.26 3.42
N ALA A 83 0.55 8.15 4.44
CA ALA A 83 0.93 7.56 5.73
C ALA A 83 1.36 6.09 5.56
N ILE A 84 0.58 5.30 4.83
CA ILE A 84 0.91 3.90 4.50
C ILE A 84 2.25 3.82 3.75
N PHE A 85 2.46 4.66 2.73
CA PHE A 85 3.72 4.68 1.98
C PHE A 85 4.92 5.05 2.85
N ARG A 86 4.77 6.03 3.75
CA ARG A 86 5.82 6.39 4.72
C ARG A 86 6.16 5.22 5.63
N ARG A 87 5.16 4.50 6.13
CA ARG A 87 5.37 3.30 6.96
C ARG A 87 6.09 2.20 6.19
N LEU A 88 5.64 1.90 4.96
CA LEU A 88 6.31 0.92 4.10
C LEU A 88 7.77 1.30 3.87
N LEU A 89 8.06 2.56 3.55
CA LEU A 89 9.42 3.05 3.29
C LEU A 89 10.36 3.02 4.50
N ARG A 90 9.84 3.00 5.74
CA ARG A 90 10.68 2.83 6.94
C ARG A 90 11.35 1.45 6.97
N ASP A 91 10.65 0.42 6.47
CA ASP A 91 11.16 -0.93 6.36
C ASP A 91 10.36 -1.74 5.34
N LEU A 92 10.79 -1.70 4.07
CA LEU A 92 10.07 -2.35 2.96
C LEU A 92 10.03 -3.87 3.12
N LYS A 93 11.02 -4.46 3.80
CA LYS A 93 11.12 -5.91 3.97
C LYS A 93 10.10 -6.40 4.98
N HIS A 94 9.97 -5.72 6.12
CA HIS A 94 9.14 -6.18 7.24
C HIS A 94 7.74 -5.57 7.27
N ASN A 95 7.49 -4.43 6.62
CA ASN A 95 6.17 -3.79 6.62
C ASN A 95 5.26 -4.22 5.46
N ARG A 96 5.75 -5.00 4.48
CA ARG A 96 4.94 -5.44 3.32
C ARG A 96 3.92 -6.55 3.60
N SER A 97 3.92 -7.11 4.81
CA SER A 97 3.04 -8.23 5.22
C SER A 97 2.12 -7.84 6.36
N GLY A 98 0.97 -8.52 6.48
CA GLY A 98 0.00 -8.30 7.55
C GLY A 98 -0.89 -7.07 7.33
N PHE A 99 -0.97 -6.57 6.09
CA PHE A 99 -1.99 -5.60 5.70
C PHE A 99 -3.35 -6.33 5.64
N PRO A 100 -4.47 -5.66 5.97
CA PRO A 100 -5.79 -6.28 5.99
C PRO A 100 -6.17 -6.98 4.68
N ASP A 101 -6.91 -8.08 4.81
CA ASP A 101 -7.30 -8.93 3.67
C ASP A 101 -8.19 -8.21 2.65
N LEU A 102 -9.08 -7.35 3.15
CA LEU A 102 -10.10 -6.69 2.34
C LEU A 102 -10.05 -5.17 2.48
N ILE A 103 -10.44 -4.51 1.40
CA ILE A 103 -10.91 -3.12 1.41
C ILE A 103 -12.36 -3.09 0.94
N ALA A 104 -13.23 -2.50 1.73
CA ALA A 104 -14.64 -2.31 1.42
C ALA A 104 -14.92 -0.82 1.13
N PHE A 105 -15.85 -0.58 0.20
CA PHE A 105 -16.34 0.76 -0.14
C PHE A 105 -17.85 0.81 0.07
N PRO A 106 -18.32 1.17 1.28
CA PRO A 106 -19.75 1.23 1.59
C PRO A 106 -20.48 2.24 0.69
N GLY A 107 -21.73 1.93 0.34
CA GLY A 107 -22.59 2.84 -0.44
C GLY A 107 -22.84 4.18 0.27
N THR A 108 -22.73 4.21 1.60
CA THR A 108 -22.92 5.40 2.43
C THR A 108 -21.76 6.41 2.35
N GLY A 109 -20.52 5.99 2.07
CA GLY A 109 -19.37 6.86 2.30
C GLY A 109 -18.07 6.11 2.57
N GLY A 110 -16.94 6.78 2.30
CA GLY A 110 -15.62 6.34 2.74
C GLY A 110 -15.18 4.95 2.26
N TYR A 111 -14.38 4.31 3.12
CA TYR A 111 -13.81 2.97 2.95
C TYR A 111 -13.58 2.32 4.31
N LEU A 112 -13.39 1.00 4.34
CA LEU A 112 -13.00 0.23 5.52
C LEU A 112 -11.96 -0.81 5.13
N LEU A 113 -10.87 -0.91 5.88
CA LEU A 113 -9.97 -2.07 5.79
C LEU A 113 -10.47 -3.16 6.74
N ALA A 114 -10.59 -4.39 6.27
CA ALA A 114 -11.08 -5.50 7.08
C ALA A 114 -10.09 -6.66 7.07
N GLU A 115 -9.68 -7.08 8.26
CA GLU A 115 -8.89 -8.29 8.49
C GLU A 115 -9.86 -9.41 8.89
N VAL A 116 -9.92 -10.49 8.11
CA VAL A 116 -10.89 -11.57 8.31
C VAL A 116 -10.28 -12.68 9.15
N LYS A 117 -11.02 -13.17 10.14
CA LYS A 117 -10.61 -14.27 11.00
C LYS A 117 -11.65 -15.38 11.00
N GLY A 118 -11.21 -16.59 10.64
CA GLY A 118 -12.03 -17.78 10.77
C GLY A 118 -12.09 -18.27 12.21
N PRO A 119 -12.96 -19.26 12.50
CA PRO A 119 -13.03 -19.86 13.83
C PRO A 119 -11.68 -20.44 14.26
N GLY A 120 -11.18 -19.99 15.41
CA GLY A 120 -9.88 -20.41 15.96
C GLY A 120 -8.68 -19.60 15.46
N ASP A 121 -8.85 -18.70 14.49
CA ASP A 121 -7.77 -17.83 14.04
C ASP A 121 -7.51 -16.70 15.02
N THR A 122 -6.23 -16.32 15.15
CA THR A 122 -5.82 -15.16 15.94
C THR A 122 -5.03 -14.18 15.08
N LEU A 123 -4.98 -12.92 15.52
CA LEU A 123 -4.17 -11.91 14.86
C LEU A 123 -2.68 -12.22 14.99
N GLN A 124 -1.98 -12.22 13.86
CA GLN A 124 -0.52 -12.28 13.82
C GLN A 124 0.09 -10.94 14.28
N ASP A 125 1.35 -10.96 14.71
CA ASP A 125 1.98 -9.75 15.28
C ASP A 125 2.17 -8.63 14.26
N ASN A 126 2.41 -8.96 12.99
CA ASN A 126 2.46 -7.98 11.89
C ASN A 126 1.11 -7.32 11.64
N GLN A 127 0.01 -8.08 11.71
CA GLN A 127 -1.37 -7.57 11.62
C GLN A 127 -1.69 -6.65 12.79
N LYS A 128 -1.37 -7.06 14.02
CA LYS A 128 -1.53 -6.20 15.21
C LYS A 128 -0.76 -4.88 15.07
N ARG A 129 0.46 -4.92 14.51
CA ARG A 129 1.25 -3.71 14.25
C ARG A 129 0.61 -2.80 13.21
N TRP A 130 -0.04 -3.34 12.18
CA TRP A 130 -0.79 -2.56 11.18
C TRP A 130 -2.05 -1.94 11.77
N LEU A 131 -2.84 -2.71 12.52
CA LEU A 131 -4.05 -2.22 13.18
C LEU A 131 -3.76 -1.06 14.15
N ARG A 132 -2.70 -1.18 14.98
CA ARG A 132 -2.27 -0.06 15.85
C ARG A 132 -1.92 1.20 15.06
N PHE A 133 -1.19 1.04 13.96
CA PHE A 133 -0.85 2.15 13.08
C PHE A 133 -2.07 2.80 12.43
N PHE A 134 -3.07 2.00 12.05
CA PHE A 134 -4.31 2.55 11.50
C PHE A 134 -5.05 3.40 12.52
N VAL A 135 -5.12 2.97 13.79
CA VAL A 135 -5.68 3.78 14.88
C VAL A 135 -4.91 5.09 15.05
N GLU A 136 -3.57 5.05 15.05
CA GLU A 136 -2.72 6.24 15.18
C GLU A 136 -2.92 7.25 14.05
N GLU A 137 -3.19 6.80 12.82
CA GLU A 137 -3.35 7.63 11.63
C GLU A 137 -4.82 7.94 11.29
N GLY A 138 -5.80 7.46 12.07
CA GLY A 138 -7.23 7.63 11.78
C GLY A 138 -7.72 6.86 10.55
N ILE A 139 -7.04 5.78 10.19
CA ILE A 139 -7.41 4.90 9.08
C ILE A 139 -8.50 3.93 9.56
N PRO A 140 -9.69 3.87 8.91
CA PRO A 140 -10.75 2.96 9.30
C PRO A 140 -10.33 1.51 9.02
N ALA A 141 -10.18 0.73 10.09
CA ALA A 141 -9.82 -0.68 10.01
C ALA A 141 -10.50 -1.49 11.12
N GLU A 142 -10.97 -2.69 10.79
CA GLU A 142 -11.65 -3.60 11.71
C GLU A 142 -11.21 -5.06 11.53
N VAL A 143 -11.45 -5.87 12.57
CA VAL A 143 -11.29 -7.32 12.53
C VAL A 143 -12.68 -7.95 12.44
N VAL A 144 -12.90 -8.75 11.41
CA VAL A 144 -14.17 -9.40 11.13
C VAL A 144 -14.03 -10.90 11.43
N ASN A 145 -14.73 -11.36 12.46
CA ASN A 145 -14.80 -12.79 12.77
C ASN A 145 -15.94 -13.44 11.99
N VAL A 146 -15.66 -14.52 11.27
CA VAL A 146 -16.67 -15.32 10.59
C VAL A 146 -16.96 -16.59 11.39
N GLU A 147 -18.22 -16.99 11.42
CA GLU A 147 -18.68 -18.22 12.07
C GLU A 147 -19.33 -19.13 11.02
N TRP A 148 -19.14 -20.44 11.16
CA TRP A 148 -19.86 -21.42 10.35
C TRP A 148 -21.18 -21.73 11.06
N THR A 149 -22.30 -21.40 10.42
CA THR A 149 -23.65 -21.86 10.83
C THR A 149 -24.01 -23.13 10.09
#